data_AF-A0AAN6NKD8-F1
#
_entry.id   AF-A0AAN6NKD8-F1
#
_cell.length_a   1.000
_cell.length_b   1.000
_cell.length_c   1.000
_cell.angle_alpha   90.00
_cell.angle_beta   90.00
_cell.angle_gamma   90.00
#
_symmetry.space_group_name_H-M   'P 1'
#
loop_
_entity.id
_entity.type
_entity.pdbx_description
1 polymer ?
#
loop_
_entity_poly.entity_id
_entity_poly.type
_entity_poly.pdbx_seq_one_letter_code
_entity_poly.pdbx_strand_id
1 'polypeptide(L)' 'SQNQDEQTALHIAAEKGYKAVVKLLLDIGKVDADAQDRKGRTALHMTAEDGHKTVVNLLM' A
#
# COMPACT_ATOMS: atom_id res chain seq x y z
N SER A 1 1.51 12.21 3.06
CA SER A 1 2.85 12.41 3.63
C SER A 1 3.48 11.06 3.88
N GLN A 2 4.79 10.93 3.65
CA GLN A 2 5.55 9.70 3.90
C GLN A 2 6.16 9.70 5.30
N ASN A 3 6.47 8.52 5.84
CA ASN A 3 7.20 8.38 7.10
C ASN A 3 8.73 8.47 6.87
N GLN A 4 9.51 8.20 7.92
CA GLN A 4 10.97 8.17 7.82
C GLN A 4 11.51 7.10 6.86
N ASP A 5 10.73 6.09 6.47
CA ASP A 5 11.14 5.08 5.48
C ASP A 5 10.61 5.38 4.07
N GLU A 6 10.12 6.60 3.85
CA GLU A 6 9.44 7.02 2.61
C GLU A 6 8.17 6.20 2.30
N GLN A 7 7.64 5.50 3.31
CA GLN A 7 6.41 4.74 3.17
C GLN A 7 5.20 5.68 3.22
N THR A 8 4.32 5.52 2.24
CA THR A 8 3.00 6.16 2.23
C THR A 8 2.04 5.41 3.15
N ALA A 9 0.88 6.03 3.44
CA ALA A 9 -0.21 5.33 4.14
C ALA A 9 -0.64 4.04 3.41
N LEU A 10 -0.50 4.00 2.08
CA LEU A 10 -0.84 2.82 1.27
C LEU A 10 0.14 1.67 1.51
N HIS A 11 1.43 1.94 1.67
CA HIS A 11 2.42 0.91 2.04
C HIS A 11 2.07 0.23 3.36
N ILE A 12 1.77 1.03 4.38
CA ILE A 12 1.43 0.51 5.71
C ILE A 12 0.11 -0.27 5.65
N ALA A 13 -0.90 0.25 4.96
CA ALA A 13 -2.19 -0.42 4.80
C ALA A 13 -2.06 -1.74 4.02
N ALA A 14 -1.19 -1.78 3.01
CA ALA A 14 -0.91 -2.97 2.23
C ALA A 14 -0.17 -4.04 3.03
N GLU A 15 0.86 -3.63 3.80
CA GLU A 15 1.62 -4.50 4.71
C GLU A 15 0.73 -5.16 5.76
N LYS A 16 -0.19 -4.40 6.34
CA LYS A 16 -1.13 -4.92 7.36
C LYS A 16 -2.37 -5.60 6.77
N GLY A 17 -2.54 -5.56 5.44
CA GLY A 17 -3.69 -6.15 4.77
C GLY A 17 -5.03 -5.45 5.00
N TYR A 18 -5.00 -4.17 5.34
CA TYR A 18 -6.19 -3.38 5.64
C TYR A 18 -6.96 -3.02 4.38
N LYS A 19 -7.65 -4.00 3.79
CA LYS A 19 -8.43 -3.89 2.54
C LYS A 19 -9.31 -2.64 2.46
N ALA A 20 -10.09 -2.35 3.51
CA ALA A 20 -10.97 -1.20 3.52
C ALA A 20 -10.22 0.13 3.46
N VAL A 21 -9.06 0.21 4.14
CA VAL A 21 -8.20 1.39 4.15
C VAL A 21 -7.51 1.55 2.79
N VAL A 22 -7.00 0.46 2.21
CA VAL A 22 -6.41 0.47 0.86
C VAL A 22 -7.42 1.01 -0.15
N LYS A 23 -8.65 0.48 -0.16
CA LYS A 23 -9.70 0.95 -1.06
C LYS A 23 -10.01 2.44 -0.85
N LEU A 24 -10.18 2.88 0.40
CA LEU A 24 -10.43 4.27 0.71
C LEU A 24 -9.31 5.19 0.20
N LEU A 25 -8.05 4.80 0.39
CA LEU A 25 -6.90 5.59 -0.04
C LEU A 25 -6.81 5.72 -1.57
N LEU A 26 -7.12 4.64 -2.30
CA LEU A 26 -7.20 4.64 -3.76
C LEU A 26 -8.37 5.51 -4.26
N ASP A 27 -9.56 5.37 -3.65
CA ASP A 27 -10.76 6.13 -4.02
C ASP A 27 -10.58 7.65 -3.80
N ILE A 28 -9.78 8.06 -2.81
CA ILE A 28 -9.46 9.48 -2.57
C ILE A 28 -8.56 10.05 -3.67
N GLY A 29 -7.81 9.23 -4.40
CA GLY A 29 -6.99 9.63 -5.55
C GLY A 29 -5.80 10.55 -5.22
N LYS A 30 -5.48 10.76 -3.93
CA LYS A 30 -4.36 11.59 -3.48
C LYS A 30 -3.10 10.79 -3.15
N VAL A 31 -3.13 9.48 -3.37
CA VAL A 31 -2.01 8.59 -3.06
C VAL A 31 -1.52 7.99 -4.35
N ASP A 32 -0.21 8.13 -4.59
CA ASP A 32 0.47 7.45 -5.67
C ASP A 32 0.71 5.98 -5.26
N ALA A 33 0.11 5.06 -6.01
CA ALA A 33 0.21 3.63 -5.75
C ALA A 33 1.59 3.06 -6.11
N ASP A 34 2.29 3.73 -7.04
CA ASP A 34 3.61 3.36 -7.52
C ASP A 34 4.73 4.07 -6.75
N ALA A 35 4.39 4.90 -5.77
CA ALA A 35 5.36 5.51 -4.87
C ALA A 35 6.26 4.43 -4.27
N GLN A 36 7.56 4.70 -4.30
CA GLN A 36 8.57 3.81 -3.74
C GLN A 36 8.99 4.28 -2.35
N ASP A 37 9.18 3.32 -1.45
CA ASP A 37 9.84 3.53 -0.17
C ASP A 37 11.37 3.61 -0.34
N ARG A 38 12.10 3.82 0.76
CA ARG A 38 13.58 3.90 0.76
C ARG A 38 14.30 2.68 0.20
N LYS A 39 13.62 1.53 0.10
CA LYS A 39 14.16 0.28 -0.44
C LYS A 39 13.70 0.04 -1.88
N GLY A 40 13.03 1.00 -2.52
CA GLY A 40 12.47 0.85 -3.86
C GLY A 40 11.20 0.00 -3.89
N ARG A 41 10.58 -0.28 -2.74
CA ARG A 41 9.37 -1.11 -2.66
C ARG A 41 8.14 -0.24 -2.83
N THR A 42 7.17 -0.72 -3.59
CA THR A 42 5.82 -0.13 -3.69
C THR A 42 4.88 -0.77 -2.67
N ALA A 43 3.65 -0.26 -2.57
CA ALA A 43 2.61 -0.87 -1.73
C ALA A 43 2.35 -2.35 -2.11
N LEU A 44 2.41 -2.69 -3.40
CA LEU A 44 2.25 -4.06 -3.88
C LEU A 44 3.38 -4.98 -3.38
N HIS A 45 4.62 -4.50 -3.35
CA HIS A 45 5.75 -5.27 -2.80
C HIS A 45 5.59 -5.56 -1.30
N MET A 46 4.81 -4.75 -0.60
CA MET A 46 4.60 -4.88 0.85
C MET A 46 3.41 -5.74 1.22
N THR A 47 2.54 -6.14 0.28
CA THR A 47 1.38 -6.98 0.62
C THR A 47 1.83 -8.32 1.20
N ALA A 48 1.44 -8.63 2.44
CA ALA A 48 1.83 -9.89 3.07
C ALA A 48 1.20 -11.09 2.34
N GLU A 49 2.02 -12.12 2.10
CA GLU A 49 1.72 -13.22 1.18
C GLU A 49 0.54 -14.11 1.61
N ASP A 50 0.24 -14.23 2.91
CA ASP A 50 -0.60 -15.34 3.38
C ASP A 50 -2.07 -14.97 3.70
N GLY A 51 -2.41 -13.68 3.79
CA GLY A 51 -3.76 -13.23 4.21
C GLY A 51 -4.39 -12.12 3.39
N HIS A 52 -3.67 -11.58 2.39
CA HIS A 52 -4.02 -10.28 1.80
C HIS A 52 -4.28 -10.35 0.29
N LYS A 53 -4.70 -11.53 -0.22
CA LYS A 53 -5.07 -11.73 -1.63
C LYS A 53 -6.03 -10.66 -2.17
N THR A 54 -6.93 -10.17 -1.32
CA THR A 54 -7.87 -9.11 -1.69
C THR A 54 -7.23 -7.73 -1.82
N VAL A 55 -6.13 -7.47 -1.11
CA VAL A 55 -5.35 -6.24 -1.24
C VAL A 55 -4.47 -6.28 -2.48
N VAL A 56 -3.87 -7.44 -2.79
CA VAL A 56 -3.14 -7.66 -4.04
C VAL A 56 -4.02 -7.30 -5.23
N ASN A 57 -5.28 -7.79 -5.25
CA ASN A 57 -6.23 -7.46 -6.32
C ASN A 57 -6.64 -5.98 -6.40
N LEU A 58 -6.46 -5.20 -5.33
CA LEU A 58 -6.74 -3.76 -5.34
C LEU A 58 -5.54 -2.93 -5.85
N LEU A 59 -4.34 -3.51 -5.82
CA LEU A 59 -3.08 -2.84 -6.17
C LEU A 59 -2.47 -3.37 -7.48
N MET A 60 -3.12 -4.35 -8.14
CA MET A 60 -2.80 -4.81 -9.50
C MET A 60 -3.34 -3.86 -10.56
#